data_AF-A0A3A8LGE1-F1
#
_entry.id   AF-A0A3A8LGE1-F1
#
_cell.length_a   1.000
_cell.length_b   1.000
_cell.length_c   1.000
_cell.angle_alpha   90.00
_cell.angle_beta   90.00
_cell.angle_gamma   90.00
#
_symmetry.space_group_name_H-M   'P 1'
#
loop_
_entity.id
_entity.type
_entity.pdbx_description
1 polymer ?
#
loop_
_entity_poly.entity_id
_entity_poly.type
_entity_poly.pdbx_seq_one_letter_code
_entity_poly.pdbx_strand_id
1 'polypeptide(L)'
;MKMTGTLLASMLLSMTGCAGGADDTQTSDSLHTQESAAQQCLNQFDGITSCALGQAKLATVKEGLAVSGLLAKTDGVASTFPKAVKWEQRTAVSLGQTGGLQLAARDADQVVSTLRITPGREANTVNMAPTFTGTPGGSRYTMNIYRGGVLVTSSPQPAGMMITFTNWRDFLRWAEMHAWFLNDFDIDMHSRTAAADVGACVWRVRAENTTFTATVDGKSIVGDEVAFVETIADGAYPYRHFTGIDVNAVASQFTIRSESITLPEGAK
;
A
#
# COMPACT_ATOMS: atom_id res chain seq x y z
N MET A 1 -10.27 10.52 -60.76
CA MET A 1 -9.51 9.42 -61.38
C MET A 1 -8.47 8.93 -60.37
N LYS A 2 -8.38 7.62 -60.16
CA LYS A 2 -7.44 6.91 -59.26
C LYS A 2 -6.02 6.87 -59.84
N MET A 3 -5.01 6.81 -58.96
CA MET A 3 -3.79 5.96 -59.05
C MET A 3 -2.99 6.24 -57.75
N THR A 4 -2.91 5.39 -56.71
CA THR A 4 -2.35 4.03 -56.53
C THR A 4 -0.82 3.92 -56.71
N GLY A 5 -0.14 3.52 -55.62
CA GLY A 5 1.18 2.86 -55.58
C GLY A 5 2.40 3.77 -55.76
N THR A 6 3.55 3.59 -55.11
CA THR A 6 4.16 2.35 -54.60
C THR A 6 5.28 2.69 -53.60
N LEU A 7 5.49 1.79 -52.65
CA LEU A 7 6.60 1.75 -51.69
C LEU A 7 7.98 1.69 -52.36
N LEU A 8 8.96 2.39 -51.78
CA LEU A 8 10.38 2.02 -51.86
C LEU A 8 11.01 2.14 -50.48
N ALA A 9 11.48 1.00 -49.99
CA ALA A 9 12.26 0.84 -48.78
C ALA A 9 13.69 1.31 -49.00
N SER A 10 14.25 2.03 -48.02
CA SER A 10 15.68 2.27 -47.91
C SER A 10 16.13 1.95 -46.49
N MET A 11 16.86 0.84 -46.38
CA MET A 11 17.56 0.38 -45.18
C MET A 11 18.91 1.12 -45.04
N LEU A 12 19.12 1.66 -43.84
CA LEU A 12 20.31 1.54 -42.96
C LEU A 12 21.71 1.92 -43.49
N LEU A 13 22.36 2.92 -42.85
CA LEU A 13 23.43 2.68 -41.84
C LEU A 13 24.07 3.99 -41.31
N SER A 14 23.85 4.22 -40.01
CA SER A 14 24.79 4.67 -38.95
C SER A 14 25.65 5.93 -39.11
N MET A 15 25.40 6.92 -38.24
CA MET A 15 26.43 7.59 -37.41
C MET A 15 25.81 8.05 -36.07
N THR A 16 26.16 7.29 -35.02
CA THR A 16 26.24 7.57 -33.57
C THR A 16 25.77 8.94 -33.05
N GLY A 17 24.61 8.95 -32.38
CA GLY A 17 24.24 9.92 -31.34
C GLY A 17 24.04 9.17 -30.02
N CYS A 18 24.76 9.58 -28.98
CA CYS A 18 24.77 8.96 -27.67
C CYS A 18 23.51 9.36 -26.87
N ALA A 19 22.51 8.50 -26.84
CA ALA A 19 21.43 8.49 -25.86
C ALA A 19 20.91 7.05 -25.77
N GLY A 20 21.54 6.27 -24.88
CA GLY A 20 21.16 4.88 -24.63
C GLY A 20 19.82 4.82 -23.88
N GLY A 21 18.76 4.52 -24.63
CA GLY A 21 17.60 3.82 -24.12
C GLY A 21 17.68 2.34 -24.49
N ALA A 22 17.33 1.48 -23.53
CA ALA A 22 16.87 0.10 -23.67
C ALA A 22 16.21 -0.22 -22.30
N ASP A 23 14.99 -0.71 -22.15
CA ASP A 23 14.06 -1.32 -23.11
C ASP A 23 12.63 -0.98 -22.67
N ASP A 24 11.88 -0.39 -23.60
CA ASP A 24 10.45 -0.03 -23.46
C ASP A 24 9.59 -1.11 -24.15
N THR A 25 9.88 -2.38 -23.85
CA THR A 25 9.08 -3.54 -24.28
C THR A 25 8.92 -4.56 -23.16
N GLN A 26 8.31 -4.14 -22.06
CA GLN A 26 7.51 -5.04 -21.22
C GLN A 26 6.12 -4.44 -21.10
N THR A 27 5.13 -5.21 -21.51
CA THR A 27 3.71 -5.00 -21.23
C THR A 27 3.50 -4.89 -19.71
N SER A 28 3.64 -3.67 -19.17
CA SER A 28 3.37 -3.32 -17.77
C SER A 28 1.88 -3.05 -17.54
N ASP A 29 1.03 -3.87 -18.15
CA ASP A 29 -0.40 -3.64 -18.34
C ASP A 29 -1.25 -3.98 -17.10
N SER A 30 -0.72 -3.83 -15.88
CA SER A 30 -1.51 -4.15 -14.68
C SER A 30 -1.31 -3.30 -13.43
N LEU A 31 -0.44 -2.28 -13.45
CA LEU A 31 -0.25 -1.42 -12.26
C LEU A 31 -0.17 0.09 -12.57
N HIS A 32 0.12 0.48 -13.81
CA HIS A 32 0.32 1.89 -14.18
C HIS A 32 -0.94 2.63 -14.65
N THR A 33 -2.04 1.92 -14.92
CA THR A 33 -3.24 2.51 -15.56
C THR A 33 -4.51 2.30 -14.75
N GLN A 34 -4.45 2.44 -13.42
CA GLN A 34 -5.62 2.34 -12.57
C GLN A 34 -6.12 3.72 -12.07
N GLU A 35 -6.27 4.68 -12.99
CA GLU A 35 -7.22 5.78 -12.82
C GLU A 35 -8.61 5.30 -13.29
N SER A 36 -9.30 4.56 -12.44
CA SER A 36 -10.72 4.29 -12.64
C SER A 36 -11.53 5.40 -11.97
N ALA A 37 -11.67 6.54 -12.67
CA ALA A 37 -12.68 7.58 -12.46
C ALA A 37 -13.11 7.80 -10.99
N ALA A 38 -12.30 8.54 -10.23
CA ALA A 38 -12.69 9.02 -8.92
C ALA A 38 -14.04 9.79 -9.02
N GLN A 39 -15.06 9.29 -8.35
CA GLN A 39 -16.41 9.87 -8.33
C GLN A 39 -16.81 10.16 -6.88
N GLN A 40 -17.70 11.14 -6.66
CA GLN A 40 -18.27 11.42 -5.35
C GLN A 40 -17.20 11.69 -4.24
N CYS A 41 -16.44 12.77 -4.39
CA CYS A 41 -15.41 13.14 -3.42
C CYS A 41 -16.01 13.85 -2.19
N LEU A 42 -15.49 13.51 -1.01
CA LEU A 42 -15.86 14.08 0.30
C LEU A 42 -14.60 14.50 1.06
N ASN A 43 -14.71 15.62 1.78
CA ASN A 43 -13.65 16.13 2.66
C ASN A 43 -14.06 15.91 4.12
N GLN A 44 -14.11 14.64 4.54
CA GLN A 44 -14.54 14.26 5.89
C GLN A 44 -13.43 14.44 6.94
N PHE A 45 -12.17 14.31 6.53
CA PHE A 45 -11.00 14.39 7.38
C PHE A 45 -10.14 15.59 6.97
N ASP A 46 -9.53 16.26 7.95
CA ASP A 46 -8.79 17.49 7.70
C ASP A 46 -7.57 17.24 6.80
N GLY A 47 -7.42 18.10 5.79
CA GLY A 47 -6.35 17.98 4.79
C GLY A 47 -6.45 16.78 3.83
N ILE A 48 -7.53 16.00 3.86
CA ILE A 48 -7.70 14.79 3.05
C ILE A 48 -9.00 14.84 2.23
N THR A 49 -8.86 14.64 0.92
CA THR A 49 -9.99 14.45 0.01
C THR A 49 -10.13 12.97 -0.34
N SER A 50 -11.27 12.38 0.03
CA SER A 50 -11.58 10.97 -0.24
C SER A 50 -12.58 10.85 -1.39
N CYS A 51 -12.27 10.09 -2.43
CA CYS A 51 -13.14 9.86 -3.58
C CYS A 51 -13.45 8.36 -3.75
N ALA A 52 -14.67 8.03 -4.18
CA ALA A 52 -15.03 6.65 -4.47
C ALA A 52 -14.26 6.13 -5.69
N LEU A 53 -13.85 4.88 -5.65
CA LEU A 53 -13.22 4.16 -6.76
C LEU A 53 -14.17 3.07 -7.28
N GLY A 54 -14.18 2.87 -8.60
CA GLY A 54 -14.98 1.82 -9.25
C GLY A 54 -16.49 2.06 -9.06
N GLN A 55 -17.19 1.04 -8.57
CA GLN A 55 -18.63 1.11 -8.25
C GLN A 55 -18.89 1.48 -6.78
N ALA A 56 -17.85 1.83 -6.03
CA ALA A 56 -18.02 2.19 -4.63
C ALA A 56 -18.81 3.49 -4.48
N LYS A 57 -19.38 3.68 -3.28
CA LYS A 57 -20.06 4.91 -2.88
C LYS A 57 -19.60 5.33 -1.51
N LEU A 58 -19.45 6.64 -1.32
CA LEU A 58 -19.07 7.25 -0.06
C LEU A 58 -20.27 7.85 0.66
N ALA A 59 -20.31 7.78 1.98
CA ALA A 59 -21.29 8.51 2.77
C ALA A 59 -20.71 8.89 4.13
N THR A 60 -20.87 10.15 4.52
CA THR A 60 -20.61 10.55 5.91
C THR A 60 -21.65 9.91 6.82
N VAL A 61 -21.18 9.18 7.82
CA VAL A 61 -21.97 8.56 8.88
C VAL A 61 -21.45 9.02 10.24
N LYS A 62 -22.17 8.70 11.31
CA LYS A 62 -21.78 9.11 12.67
C LYS A 62 -20.40 8.59 13.06
N GLU A 63 -20.07 7.38 12.63
CA GLU A 63 -18.83 6.67 12.94
C GLU A 63 -17.64 7.06 12.06
N GLY A 64 -17.85 7.89 11.02
CA GLY A 64 -16.81 8.31 10.08
C GLY A 64 -17.29 8.32 8.62
N LEU A 65 -16.49 7.78 7.71
CA LEU A 65 -16.78 7.68 6.29
C LEU A 65 -17.13 6.23 5.92
N ALA A 66 -18.39 5.97 5.59
CA ALA A 66 -18.84 4.67 5.11
C ALA A 66 -18.52 4.51 3.62
N VAL A 67 -18.00 3.34 3.25
CA VAL A 67 -17.71 2.94 1.88
C VAL A 67 -18.53 1.70 1.57
N SER A 68 -19.35 1.77 0.52
CA SER A 68 -20.27 0.70 0.11
C SER A 68 -20.09 0.36 -1.36
N GLY A 69 -20.69 -0.74 -1.83
CA GLY A 69 -20.55 -1.19 -3.23
C GLY A 69 -19.22 -1.88 -3.53
N LEU A 70 -18.59 -2.49 -2.51
CA LEU A 70 -17.26 -3.10 -2.57
C LEU A 70 -17.33 -4.56 -3.07
N LEU A 71 -17.65 -4.74 -4.36
CA LEU A 71 -17.91 -6.05 -4.95
C LEU A 71 -16.74 -6.58 -5.79
N ALA A 72 -15.90 -5.68 -6.30
CA ALA A 72 -14.74 -5.99 -7.11
C ALA A 72 -13.46 -5.44 -6.46
N LYS A 73 -12.30 -6.03 -6.81
CA LYS A 73 -10.99 -5.60 -6.32
C LYS A 73 -10.58 -4.19 -6.77
N THR A 74 -11.36 -3.57 -7.65
CA THR A 74 -11.20 -2.20 -8.13
C THR A 74 -12.06 -1.21 -7.36
N ASP A 75 -13.04 -1.68 -6.60
CA ASP A 75 -13.93 -0.83 -5.81
C ASP A 75 -13.23 -0.40 -4.53
N GLY A 76 -13.44 0.84 -4.11
CA GLY A 76 -12.72 1.35 -2.95
C GLY A 76 -12.85 2.84 -2.74
N VAL A 77 -11.81 3.40 -2.13
CA VAL A 77 -11.67 4.83 -1.86
C VAL A 77 -10.23 5.25 -2.12
N ALA A 78 -10.06 6.38 -2.80
CA ALA A 78 -8.79 7.07 -2.94
C ALA A 78 -8.78 8.27 -1.99
N SER A 79 -7.78 8.34 -1.12
CA SER A 79 -7.51 9.49 -0.27
C SER A 79 -6.33 10.27 -0.83
N THR A 80 -6.53 11.55 -1.07
CA THR A 80 -5.53 12.46 -1.62
C THR A 80 -5.26 13.59 -0.64
N PHE A 81 -4.00 14.00 -0.54
CA PHE A 81 -3.55 15.01 0.41
C PHE A 81 -2.31 15.77 -0.09
N PRO A 82 -2.01 16.96 0.46
CA PRO A 82 -0.71 17.59 0.27
C PRO A 82 0.42 16.65 0.71
N LYS A 83 1.63 16.88 0.21
CA LYS A 83 2.82 16.08 0.57
C LYS A 83 2.87 15.79 2.08
N ALA A 84 2.91 14.51 2.43
CA ALA A 84 2.99 14.00 3.78
C ALA A 84 4.27 13.18 4.00
N VAL A 85 4.64 12.99 5.28
CA VAL A 85 5.67 12.04 5.74
C VAL A 85 5.08 10.78 6.40
N LYS A 86 3.81 10.88 6.81
CA LYS A 86 3.06 9.81 7.47
C LYS A 86 1.58 9.90 7.14
N TRP A 87 0.96 8.74 6.99
CA TRP A 87 -0.50 8.57 6.94
C TRP A 87 -0.92 7.52 7.97
N GLU A 88 -2.08 7.75 8.58
CA GLU A 88 -2.70 6.82 9.53
C GLU A 88 -4.19 6.69 9.21
N GLN A 89 -4.71 5.46 9.25
CA GLN A 89 -6.14 5.22 9.11
C GLN A 89 -6.61 4.15 10.08
N ARG A 90 -7.72 4.44 10.75
CA ARG A 90 -8.48 3.46 11.53
C ARG A 90 -9.72 3.06 10.78
N THR A 91 -9.88 1.77 10.53
CA THR A 91 -11.01 1.24 9.78
C THR A 91 -11.76 0.19 10.58
N ALA A 92 -13.05 0.07 10.32
CA ALA A 92 -13.85 -1.09 10.65
C ALA A 92 -14.22 -1.81 9.36
N VAL A 93 -13.82 -3.08 9.24
CA VAL A 93 -13.99 -3.85 8.00
C VAL A 93 -14.48 -5.26 8.26
N SER A 94 -15.38 -5.73 7.39
CA SER A 94 -15.83 -7.12 7.33
C SER A 94 -15.64 -7.68 5.91
N LEU A 95 -14.64 -8.55 5.75
CA LEU A 95 -14.25 -9.11 4.45
C LEU A 95 -14.96 -10.42 4.11
N GLY A 96 -15.49 -11.12 5.11
CA GLY A 96 -15.98 -12.49 4.92
C GLY A 96 -14.87 -13.45 4.48
N GLN A 97 -15.23 -14.60 3.89
CA GLN A 97 -14.28 -15.66 3.54
C GLN A 97 -13.48 -15.41 2.26
N THR A 98 -14.02 -14.64 1.32
CA THR A 98 -13.42 -14.41 0.00
C THR A 98 -13.05 -12.96 -0.26
N GLY A 99 -13.29 -12.07 0.71
CA GLY A 99 -12.96 -10.65 0.59
C GLY A 99 -11.47 -10.38 0.70
N GLY A 100 -11.11 -9.11 0.65
CA GLY A 100 -9.72 -8.67 0.74
C GLY A 100 -9.60 -7.17 0.72
N LEU A 101 -8.46 -6.68 1.19
CA LEU A 101 -8.05 -5.28 1.13
C LEU A 101 -6.75 -5.19 0.32
N GLN A 102 -6.60 -4.10 -0.42
CA GLN A 102 -5.35 -3.69 -1.01
C GLN A 102 -5.18 -2.21 -0.76
N LEU A 103 -4.10 -1.87 -0.05
CA LEU A 103 -3.66 -0.50 0.14
C LEU A 103 -2.56 -0.20 -0.87
N ALA A 104 -2.58 0.98 -1.47
CA ALA A 104 -1.54 1.47 -2.36
C ALA A 104 -1.15 2.90 -1.98
N ALA A 105 0.10 3.09 -1.56
CA ALA A 105 0.67 4.41 -1.36
C ALA A 105 1.10 5.01 -2.69
N ARG A 106 0.86 6.32 -2.84
CA ARG A 106 1.10 7.05 -4.08
C ARG A 106 2.05 8.23 -3.91
N ASP A 107 2.89 8.40 -4.93
CA ASP A 107 3.56 9.67 -5.24
C ASP A 107 2.97 10.19 -6.55
N ALA A 108 2.11 11.21 -6.43
CA ALA A 108 1.21 11.65 -7.48
C ALA A 108 0.41 10.47 -8.10
N ASP A 109 0.64 10.18 -9.37
CA ASP A 109 0.00 9.10 -10.14
C ASP A 109 0.72 7.74 -9.99
N GLN A 110 1.94 7.72 -9.45
CA GLN A 110 2.73 6.53 -9.31
C GLN A 110 2.41 5.76 -8.01
N VAL A 111 2.20 4.45 -8.10
CA VAL A 111 2.15 3.56 -6.94
C VAL A 111 3.57 3.24 -6.47
N VAL A 112 3.87 3.61 -5.23
CA VAL A 112 5.21 3.46 -4.63
C VAL A 112 5.33 2.24 -3.71
N SER A 113 4.21 1.84 -3.11
CA SER A 113 4.16 0.65 -2.28
C SER A 113 2.73 0.15 -2.16
N THR A 114 2.58 -1.16 -1.96
CA THR A 114 1.27 -1.77 -1.69
C THR A 114 1.32 -2.69 -0.50
N LEU A 115 0.17 -2.85 0.15
CA LEU A 115 -0.08 -3.88 1.15
C LEU A 115 -1.38 -4.60 0.80
N ARG A 116 -1.29 -5.87 0.43
CA ARG A 116 -2.46 -6.72 0.24
C ARG A 116 -2.75 -7.52 1.49
N ILE A 117 -4.01 -7.56 1.89
CA ILE A 117 -4.49 -8.28 3.07
C ILE A 117 -5.70 -9.13 2.68
N THR A 118 -5.60 -10.45 2.82
CA THR A 118 -6.65 -11.40 2.41
C THR A 118 -6.83 -12.49 3.46
N PRO A 119 -8.03 -13.08 3.59
CA PRO A 119 -8.21 -14.34 4.30
C PRO A 119 -7.22 -15.40 3.81
N GLY A 120 -6.65 -16.19 4.71
CA GLY A 120 -5.89 -17.37 4.34
C GLY A 120 -6.80 -18.57 4.04
N ARG A 121 -6.21 -19.70 3.65
CA ARG A 121 -6.98 -20.92 3.31
C ARG A 121 -7.56 -21.57 4.56
N GLU A 122 -6.81 -21.55 5.65
CA GLU A 122 -7.20 -22.09 6.94
C GLU A 122 -8.08 -21.08 7.69
N ALA A 123 -9.01 -21.59 8.51
CA ALA A 123 -9.84 -20.73 9.34
C ALA A 123 -9.00 -19.87 10.30
N ASN A 124 -9.43 -18.62 10.53
CA ASN A 124 -8.76 -17.65 11.40
C ASN A 124 -7.34 -17.27 10.97
N THR A 125 -7.04 -17.38 9.67
CA THR A 125 -5.77 -16.94 9.10
C THR A 125 -5.95 -15.74 8.19
N VAL A 126 -4.92 -14.90 8.16
CA VAL A 126 -4.83 -13.70 7.33
C VAL A 126 -3.46 -13.72 6.66
N ASN A 127 -3.46 -13.46 5.37
CA ASN A 127 -2.26 -13.29 4.59
C ASN A 127 -2.02 -11.81 4.35
N MET A 128 -0.81 -11.34 4.65
CA MET A 128 -0.33 -10.02 4.28
C MET A 128 0.81 -10.14 3.29
N ALA A 129 0.77 -9.35 2.22
CA ALA A 129 1.82 -9.32 1.20
C ALA A 129 2.14 -7.85 0.90
N PRO A 130 3.21 -7.30 1.52
CA PRO A 130 3.72 -5.99 1.14
C PRO A 130 4.48 -6.09 -0.20
N THR A 131 4.44 -5.03 -1.00
CA THR A 131 5.29 -4.86 -2.18
C THR A 131 5.84 -3.45 -2.18
N PHE A 132 7.12 -3.30 -2.48
CA PHE A 132 7.82 -2.03 -2.52
C PHE A 132 8.45 -1.87 -3.91
N THR A 133 8.25 -0.73 -4.57
CA THR A 133 8.64 -0.53 -5.98
C THR A 133 10.01 0.08 -6.16
N GLY A 134 10.79 0.20 -5.09
CA GLY A 134 12.10 0.87 -5.07
C GLY A 134 13.17 0.18 -5.92
N THR A 135 12.92 -1.07 -6.35
CA THR A 135 13.79 -1.84 -7.25
C THR A 135 13.00 -2.68 -8.27
N PRO A 136 13.51 -2.88 -9.50
CA PRO A 136 12.92 -3.81 -10.46
C PRO A 136 12.80 -5.24 -9.87
N GLY A 137 11.60 -5.83 -9.93
CA GLY A 137 11.33 -7.12 -9.29
C GLY A 137 10.91 -7.03 -7.81
N GLY A 138 10.90 -5.83 -7.23
CA GLY A 138 10.47 -5.54 -5.87
C GLY A 138 11.62 -5.54 -4.85
N SER A 139 11.48 -4.71 -3.81
CA SER A 139 12.49 -4.62 -2.75
C SER A 139 12.30 -5.72 -1.69
N ARG A 140 13.41 -6.20 -1.13
CA ARG A 140 13.41 -6.99 0.11
C ARG A 140 12.88 -6.13 1.25
N TYR A 141 12.47 -6.76 2.35
CA TYR A 141 11.99 -6.02 3.51
C TYR A 141 12.32 -6.73 4.82
N THR A 142 12.33 -5.98 5.90
CA THR A 142 12.41 -6.51 7.26
C THR A 142 11.01 -6.55 7.85
N MET A 143 10.62 -7.70 8.39
CA MET A 143 9.39 -7.84 9.17
C MET A 143 9.71 -7.70 10.65
N ASN A 144 9.14 -6.68 11.29
CA ASN A 144 9.23 -6.46 12.73
C ASN A 144 7.88 -6.78 13.36
N ILE A 145 7.84 -7.61 14.41
CA ILE A 145 6.64 -7.87 15.20
C ILE A 145 6.82 -7.24 16.58
N TYR A 146 5.78 -6.56 17.04
CA TYR A 146 5.73 -5.90 18.35
C TYR A 146 4.62 -6.49 19.21
N ARG A 147 4.79 -6.35 20.52
CA ARG A 147 3.78 -6.66 21.53
C ARG A 147 3.78 -5.57 22.60
N GLY A 148 2.66 -4.87 22.76
CA GLY A 148 2.55 -3.73 23.67
C GLY A 148 3.57 -2.64 23.38
N GLY A 149 3.89 -2.42 22.10
CA GLY A 149 4.92 -1.46 21.65
C GLY A 149 6.38 -1.93 21.77
N VAL A 150 6.64 -3.13 22.31
CA VAL A 150 7.99 -3.69 22.43
C VAL A 150 8.29 -4.62 21.26
N LEU A 151 9.43 -4.43 20.58
CA LEU A 151 9.89 -5.32 19.52
C LEU A 151 10.14 -6.74 20.06
N VAL A 152 9.42 -7.73 19.55
CA VAL A 152 9.58 -9.14 19.96
C VAL A 152 10.35 -9.98 18.94
N THR A 153 10.29 -9.62 17.66
CA THR A 153 11.10 -10.27 16.62
C THR A 153 11.38 -9.31 15.47
N SER A 154 12.48 -9.57 14.77
CA SER A 154 12.84 -8.91 13.51
C SER A 154 13.40 -9.98 12.57
N SER A 155 12.90 -10.06 11.35
CA SER A 155 13.30 -11.11 10.40
C SER A 155 13.32 -10.58 8.96
N PRO A 156 14.42 -10.77 8.21
CA PRO A 156 14.51 -10.35 6.82
C PRO A 156 13.66 -11.28 5.94
N GLN A 157 12.96 -10.68 4.98
CA GLN A 157 12.09 -11.36 4.04
C GLN A 157 12.52 -11.05 2.59
N PRO A 158 12.37 -11.99 1.66
CA PRO A 158 12.54 -11.72 0.23
C PRO A 158 11.40 -10.84 -0.29
N ALA A 159 11.63 -10.20 -1.43
CA ALA A 159 10.61 -9.37 -2.10
C ALA A 159 9.33 -10.16 -2.37
N GLY A 160 8.17 -9.52 -2.16
CA GLY A 160 6.85 -10.09 -2.44
C GLY A 160 6.45 -11.28 -1.56
N MET A 161 7.22 -11.60 -0.51
CA MET A 161 6.86 -12.68 0.39
C MET A 161 5.52 -12.40 1.09
N MET A 162 4.68 -13.43 1.09
CA MET A 162 3.40 -13.40 1.78
C MET A 162 3.57 -14.01 3.18
N ILE A 163 3.12 -13.28 4.19
CA ILE A 163 3.19 -13.71 5.59
C ILE A 163 1.79 -14.12 6.04
N THR A 164 1.69 -15.32 6.62
CA THR A 164 0.45 -15.82 7.21
C THR A 164 0.45 -15.56 8.72
N PHE A 165 -0.58 -14.84 9.16
CA PHE A 165 -0.89 -14.60 10.55
C PHE A 165 -2.07 -15.47 10.96
N THR A 166 -1.98 -16.08 12.13
CA THR A 166 -3.01 -16.91 12.74
C THR A 166 -3.60 -16.20 13.94
N ASN A 167 -4.76 -16.67 14.41
CA ASN A 167 -5.49 -16.10 15.55
C ASN A 167 -5.95 -14.65 15.39
N TRP A 168 -5.88 -14.11 14.17
CA TRP A 168 -6.41 -12.78 13.85
C TRP A 168 -7.91 -12.84 13.54
N ARG A 169 -8.67 -13.43 14.48
CA ARG A 169 -10.10 -13.76 14.34
C ARG A 169 -10.96 -12.56 13.93
N ASP A 170 -10.56 -11.37 14.36
CA ASP A 170 -11.31 -10.13 14.12
C ASP A 170 -11.25 -9.72 12.65
N PHE A 171 -10.19 -10.03 11.89
CA PHE A 171 -10.11 -9.72 10.46
C PHE A 171 -11.23 -10.33 9.60
N LEU A 172 -11.71 -11.52 9.96
CA LEU A 172 -12.74 -12.22 9.19
C LEU A 172 -14.17 -11.83 9.58
N ARG A 173 -14.36 -11.18 10.74
CA ARG A 173 -15.69 -10.84 11.28
C ARG A 173 -15.90 -9.34 11.37
N TRP A 174 -14.95 -8.64 11.99
CA TRP A 174 -14.91 -7.20 12.21
C TRP A 174 -13.49 -6.78 12.65
N ALA A 175 -12.64 -6.35 11.73
CA ALA A 175 -11.33 -5.84 12.12
C ALA A 175 -11.41 -4.34 12.37
N GLU A 176 -11.01 -3.94 13.57
CA GLU A 176 -10.49 -2.60 13.80
C GLU A 176 -9.01 -2.62 13.44
N MET A 177 -8.71 -2.11 12.24
CA MET A 177 -7.34 -2.02 11.76
C MET A 177 -6.85 -0.61 11.95
N HIS A 178 -5.66 -0.49 12.50
CA HIS A 178 -4.89 0.74 12.41
C HIS A 178 -3.75 0.48 11.44
N ALA A 179 -3.79 1.14 10.29
CA ALA A 179 -2.77 1.05 9.26
C ALA A 179 -2.00 2.35 9.20
N TRP A 180 -0.69 2.23 8.94
CA TRP A 180 0.20 3.37 8.74
C TRP A 180 1.05 3.17 7.51
N PHE A 181 1.33 4.29 6.84
CA PHE A 181 2.38 4.39 5.85
C PHE A 181 3.35 5.50 6.20
N LEU A 182 4.66 5.23 6.10
CA LEU A 182 5.73 6.21 6.28
C LEU A 182 6.62 6.18 5.03
N ASN A 183 6.92 7.35 4.46
CA ASN A 183 7.83 7.54 3.33
C ASN A 183 9.10 8.32 3.69
N ASP A 184 9.19 8.83 4.91
CA ASP A 184 10.37 9.50 5.46
C ASP A 184 10.62 8.93 6.85
N PHE A 185 11.50 7.94 6.94
CA PHE A 185 11.81 7.30 8.22
C PHE A 185 12.88 8.10 8.97
N ASP A 186 12.45 9.24 9.54
CA ASP A 186 13.10 9.83 10.70
C ASP A 186 12.05 10.46 11.62
N ILE A 187 11.26 9.64 12.32
CA ILE A 187 10.42 10.13 13.43
C ILE A 187 10.45 9.13 14.58
N ASP A 188 11.16 9.52 15.64
CA ASP A 188 11.37 8.79 16.87
C ASP A 188 10.14 8.80 17.79
N MET A 189 9.86 7.61 18.33
CA MET A 189 9.43 7.39 19.71
C MET A 189 9.57 5.91 20.05
N HIS A 190 9.58 5.02 19.04
CA HIS A 190 9.77 3.57 19.19
C HIS A 190 10.82 2.95 18.22
N SER A 191 11.49 3.74 17.37
CA SER A 191 12.49 3.23 16.43
C SER A 191 13.90 3.67 16.80
N ARG A 192 14.60 2.82 17.57
CA ARG A 192 16.06 2.79 17.48
C ARG A 192 16.45 2.06 16.20
N THR A 193 16.34 2.70 15.04
CA THR A 193 16.97 2.22 13.81
C THR A 193 17.84 3.31 13.18
N ALA A 194 18.91 2.87 12.53
CA ALA A 194 20.05 3.67 12.15
C ALA A 194 19.72 4.66 11.02
N ALA A 195 20.54 5.70 10.87
CA ALA A 195 20.49 6.68 9.77
C ALA A 195 20.49 6.09 8.34
N ALA A 196 20.58 4.76 8.19
CA ALA A 196 20.53 4.03 6.92
C ALA A 196 19.11 3.77 6.41
N ASP A 197 18.06 3.94 7.22
CA ASP A 197 16.66 3.66 6.84
C ASP A 197 15.89 4.89 6.33
N VAL A 198 16.55 6.05 6.22
CA VAL A 198 15.96 7.29 5.71
C VAL A 198 15.49 7.10 4.27
N GLY A 199 14.19 7.28 4.03
CA GLY A 199 13.52 7.09 2.73
C GLY A 199 12.86 5.73 2.50
N ALA A 200 12.91 4.80 3.47
CA ALA A 200 12.28 3.50 3.33
C ALA A 200 10.76 3.61 3.43
N CYS A 201 10.04 2.93 2.53
CA CYS A 201 8.60 2.73 2.71
C CYS A 201 8.33 1.78 3.87
N VAL A 202 7.39 2.13 4.73
CA VAL A 202 6.97 1.28 5.84
C VAL A 202 5.47 1.13 5.85
N TRP A 203 5.00 -0.12 5.83
CA TRP A 203 3.62 -0.44 6.21
C TRP A 203 3.60 -0.94 7.64
N ARG A 204 2.74 -0.36 8.49
CA ARG A 204 2.43 -0.93 9.80
C ARG A 204 0.97 -1.31 9.89
N VAL A 205 0.68 -2.39 10.59
CA VAL A 205 -0.69 -2.84 10.90
C VAL A 205 -0.77 -3.29 12.34
N ARG A 206 -1.72 -2.74 13.10
CA ARG A 206 -2.02 -3.15 14.48
C ARG A 206 -3.41 -3.74 14.59
N ALA A 207 -3.52 -4.77 15.42
CA ALA A 207 -4.77 -5.29 15.95
C ALA A 207 -5.08 -4.59 17.28
N GLU A 208 -6.03 -3.64 17.29
CA GLU A 208 -6.26 -2.77 18.46
C GLU A 208 -6.70 -3.54 19.72
N ASN A 209 -7.49 -4.61 19.57
CA ASN A 209 -8.14 -5.31 20.69
C ASN A 209 -7.76 -6.81 20.80
N THR A 210 -6.75 -7.27 20.07
CA THR A 210 -6.37 -8.69 20.04
C THR A 210 -4.89 -8.89 19.69
N THR A 211 -4.42 -10.13 19.78
CA THR A 211 -3.09 -10.54 19.33
C THR A 211 -3.18 -11.49 18.16
N PHE A 212 -2.18 -11.48 17.29
CA PHE A 212 -1.96 -12.49 16.26
C PHE A 212 -0.77 -13.37 16.61
N THR A 213 -0.63 -14.45 15.86
CA THR A 213 0.55 -15.33 15.92
C THR A 213 1.11 -15.51 14.52
N ALA A 214 2.43 -15.35 14.37
CA ALA A 214 3.15 -15.60 13.12
C ALA A 214 4.28 -16.61 13.34
N THR A 215 4.58 -17.40 12.32
CA THR A 215 5.76 -18.28 12.34
C THR A 215 6.95 -17.56 11.73
N VAL A 216 8.01 -17.38 12.52
CA VAL A 216 9.26 -16.73 12.12
C VAL A 216 10.40 -17.68 12.43
N ASP A 217 11.17 -18.07 11.40
CA ASP A 217 12.29 -19.02 11.52
C ASP A 217 11.91 -20.32 12.26
N GLY A 218 10.71 -20.83 11.96
CA GLY A 218 10.15 -22.05 12.58
C GLY A 218 9.63 -21.86 14.01
N LYS A 219 9.66 -20.64 14.57
CA LYS A 219 9.16 -20.33 15.92
C LYS A 219 7.85 -19.57 15.85
N SER A 220 6.95 -19.89 16.78
CA SER A 220 5.69 -19.18 16.97
C SER A 220 5.94 -17.89 17.75
N ILE A 221 5.63 -16.75 17.15
CA ILE A 221 5.76 -15.41 17.73
C ILE A 221 4.38 -14.79 17.90
N VAL A 222 4.10 -14.28 19.10
CA VAL A 222 2.85 -13.59 19.43
C VAL A 222 3.08 -12.08 19.43
N GLY A 223 2.25 -11.33 18.69
CA GLY A 223 2.30 -9.87 18.62
C GLY A 223 0.92 -9.24 18.49
N ASP A 224 0.87 -7.92 18.56
CA ASP A 224 -0.33 -7.10 18.32
C ASP A 224 -0.11 -6.07 17.18
N GLU A 225 1.13 -5.87 16.76
CA GLU A 225 1.50 -4.99 15.65
C GLU A 225 2.62 -5.62 14.81
N VAL A 226 2.52 -5.44 13.49
CA VAL A 226 3.56 -5.81 12.53
C VAL A 226 3.94 -4.60 11.69
N ALA A 227 5.24 -4.45 11.45
CA ALA A 227 5.80 -3.50 10.50
C ALA A 227 6.57 -4.23 9.39
N PHE A 228 6.33 -3.84 8.14
CA PHE A 228 7.08 -4.24 6.98
C PHE A 228 7.91 -3.04 6.52
N VAL A 229 9.23 -3.13 6.68
CA VAL A 229 10.17 -2.04 6.40
C VAL A 229 10.96 -2.37 5.16
N GLU A 230 10.82 -1.57 4.09
CA GLU A 230 11.60 -1.73 2.87
C GLU A 230 13.10 -1.73 3.17
N THR A 231 13.83 -2.64 2.53
CA THR A 231 15.30 -2.59 2.48
C THR A 231 15.70 -1.81 1.23
N ILE A 232 16.22 -0.61 1.43
CA ILE A 232 16.69 0.27 0.37
C ILE A 232 18.05 -0.23 -0.13
N ALA A 233 18.23 -0.36 -1.44
CA ALA A 233 19.54 -0.61 -2.05
C ALA A 233 20.29 0.73 -2.25
N ASP A 234 21.63 0.71 -2.25
CA ASP A 234 22.42 1.90 -2.54
C ASP A 234 21.97 2.57 -3.85
N GLY A 235 21.58 3.85 -3.78
CA GLY A 235 21.09 4.62 -4.92
C GLY A 235 19.61 4.47 -5.26
N ALA A 236 18.84 3.69 -4.50
CA ALA A 236 17.39 3.60 -4.68
C ALA A 236 16.69 4.91 -4.25
N TYR A 237 15.73 5.32 -5.07
CA TYR A 237 15.13 6.65 -5.12
C TYR A 237 14.41 7.05 -3.82
N PRO A 238 14.50 8.31 -3.38
CA PRO A 238 13.56 8.83 -2.39
C PRO A 238 12.20 8.98 -3.07
N TYR A 239 11.16 8.37 -2.53
CA TYR A 239 9.78 8.73 -2.87
C TYR A 239 9.53 10.15 -2.35
N ARG A 240 9.67 11.13 -3.23
CA ARG A 240 9.84 12.53 -2.82
C ARG A 240 8.54 13.19 -2.39
N HIS A 241 7.39 12.64 -2.75
CA HIS A 241 6.09 13.22 -2.43
C HIS A 241 5.07 12.12 -2.16
N PHE A 242 4.89 11.69 -0.92
CA PHE A 242 3.74 10.85 -0.59
C PHE A 242 2.48 11.73 -0.53
N THR A 243 1.55 11.50 -1.46
CA THR A 243 0.40 12.39 -1.70
C THR A 243 -0.95 11.67 -1.74
N GLY A 244 -0.96 10.35 -1.61
CA GLY A 244 -2.23 9.63 -1.58
C GLY A 244 -2.14 8.18 -1.15
N ILE A 245 -3.29 7.64 -0.77
CA ILE A 245 -3.51 6.24 -0.47
C ILE A 245 -4.78 5.79 -1.19
N ASP A 246 -4.69 4.72 -1.97
CA ASP A 246 -5.87 3.99 -2.40
C ASP A 246 -6.12 2.82 -1.46
N VAL A 247 -7.38 2.62 -1.09
CA VAL A 247 -7.85 1.42 -0.41
C VAL A 247 -8.91 0.76 -1.27
N ASN A 248 -8.53 -0.31 -1.94
CA ASN A 248 -9.47 -1.18 -2.65
C ASN A 248 -9.91 -2.33 -1.76
N ALA A 249 -11.17 -2.71 -1.86
CA ALA A 249 -11.71 -3.76 -1.02
C ALA A 249 -12.80 -4.58 -1.71
N VAL A 250 -12.83 -5.87 -1.40
CA VAL A 250 -14.02 -6.71 -1.54
C VAL A 250 -14.50 -7.00 -0.12
N ALA A 251 -15.61 -6.37 0.27
CA ALA A 251 -16.06 -6.34 1.66
C ALA A 251 -17.59 -6.18 1.74
N SER A 252 -18.21 -6.78 2.75
CA SER A 252 -19.63 -6.52 3.04
C SER A 252 -19.82 -5.17 3.74
N GLN A 253 -18.84 -4.76 4.54
CA GLN A 253 -18.83 -3.51 5.31
C GLN A 253 -17.42 -2.93 5.36
N PHE A 254 -17.30 -1.62 5.11
CA PHE A 254 -16.06 -0.88 5.26
C PHE A 254 -16.37 0.55 5.72
N THR A 255 -15.85 0.94 6.88
CA THR A 255 -15.99 2.29 7.43
C THR A 255 -14.62 2.80 7.85
N ILE A 256 -14.21 3.93 7.29
CA ILE A 256 -13.04 4.67 7.76
C ILE A 256 -13.50 5.52 8.95
N ARG A 257 -13.00 5.21 10.15
CA ARG A 257 -13.39 5.89 11.39
C ARG A 257 -12.58 7.15 11.63
N SER A 258 -11.30 7.10 11.29
CA SER A 258 -10.42 8.25 11.33
C SER A 258 -9.33 8.11 10.28
N GLU A 259 -8.90 9.23 9.74
CA GLU A 259 -7.78 9.32 8.82
C GLU A 259 -7.01 10.61 9.11
N SER A 260 -5.68 10.54 9.05
CA SER A 260 -4.81 11.68 9.34
C SER A 260 -3.49 11.60 8.61
N ILE A 261 -2.89 12.76 8.35
CA ILE A 261 -1.56 12.90 7.77
C ILE A 261 -0.64 13.68 8.69
N THR A 262 0.66 13.43 8.61
CA THR A 262 1.71 14.31 9.14
C THR A 262 2.42 14.96 7.98
N LEU A 263 2.49 16.29 7.97
CA LEU A 263 3.21 17.05 6.95
C LEU A 263 4.72 17.09 7.27
N PRO A 264 5.60 17.24 6.26
CA PRO A 264 7.01 17.49 6.47
C PRO A 264 7.22 18.78 7.29
N GLU A 265 8.28 18.83 8.11
CA GLU A 265 8.65 20.04 8.83
C GLU A 265 8.84 21.22 7.85
N GLY A 266 8.25 22.38 8.16
CA GLY A 266 8.36 23.59 7.36
C GLY A 266 7.34 23.74 6.22
N ALA A 267 6.40 22.81 6.04
CA ALA A 267 5.25 23.00 5.16
C ALA A 267 4.30 24.07 5.78
N LYS A 268 4.23 25.25 5.15
CA LYS A 268 3.23 26.30 5.42
C LYS A 268 2.40 26.55 4.17
#